data_AF-A0A817U7G1-F1
#
_entry.id   AF-A0A817U7G1-F1
#
_cell.length_a   1.000
_cell.length_b   1.000
_cell.length_c   1.000
_cell.angle_alpha   90.00
_cell.angle_beta   90.00
_cell.angle_gamma   90.00
#
_symmetry.space_group_name_H-M   'P 1'
#
loop_
_entity.id
_entity.type
_entity.pdbx_description
1 polymer ?
#
loop_
_entity_poly.entity_id
_entity_poly.type
_entity_poly.pdbx_seq_one_letter_code
_entity_poly.pdbx_strand_id
1 'polypeptide(L)'
;MLQQQQLTRSSARTSALDPTTTTDFVHVWSSRKDIADLRVKFIYQWIIGCVPLWIFIFIMCVFYLGSGHNPNRYTNNLDVAIVDFDGEQAGSFFLNAFRTTPPGNLTLHWEYKNPNDYGNSVNETQQAVDDGQVWAIVVLRPNITSTINKSLYALINSTTLVTYPFVNTPPVLVTYDEGRNPFTQNVFVLPPIRAAIATANHQYSQALRTTISSILSSTASSNSNRTLQLQNSLSLKQLLANPFVVQYNNLHPALPYVGMFESNIIGTKRNLEIAVKILNLFSK
;
A
#
# COMPACT_ATOMS: atom_id res chain seq x y z
N MET A 1 18.19 -68.69 68.74
CA MET A 1 17.01 -68.22 69.50
C MET A 1 16.20 -67.34 68.56
N LEU A 2 15.31 -67.85 67.70
CA LEU A 2 13.98 -68.43 67.96
C LEU A 2 13.07 -67.53 68.84
N GLN A 3 12.24 -66.71 68.18
CA GLN A 3 10.83 -66.44 68.53
C GLN A 3 10.20 -65.67 67.35
N GLN A 4 9.55 -66.35 66.40
CA GLN A 4 8.13 -66.75 66.36
C GLN A 4 7.09 -65.61 66.43
N GLN A 5 6.40 -65.48 65.29
CA GLN A 5 4.94 -65.30 65.12
C GLN A 5 4.24 -64.14 65.84
N GLN A 6 3.67 -63.24 65.04
CA GLN A 6 2.21 -63.06 65.02
C GLN A 6 1.73 -62.49 63.68
N LEU A 7 1.27 -63.41 62.83
CA LEU A 7 0.38 -63.17 61.69
C LEU A 7 -1.02 -62.86 62.26
N THR A 8 -1.42 -61.59 62.28
CA THR A 8 -2.84 -61.22 62.36
C THR A 8 -3.37 -61.02 60.95
N ARG A 9 -4.06 -62.05 60.47
CA ARG A 9 -5.01 -61.99 59.36
C ARG A 9 -6.00 -60.84 59.63
N SER A 10 -5.82 -59.71 58.94
CA SER A 10 -6.93 -58.80 58.69
C SER A 10 -7.57 -59.25 57.39
N SER A 11 -8.73 -59.89 57.54
CA SER A 11 -9.55 -60.41 56.47
C SER A 11 -9.75 -59.35 55.39
N ALA A 12 -9.41 -59.75 54.16
CA ALA A 12 -9.90 -59.13 52.94
C ALA A 12 -11.43 -59.07 53.01
N ARG A 13 -11.96 -57.90 53.37
CA ARG A 13 -13.34 -57.54 53.05
C ARG A 13 -13.29 -57.00 51.64
N THR A 14 -13.37 -57.91 50.68
CA THR A 14 -13.86 -57.64 49.33
C THR A 14 -15.28 -57.12 49.51
N SER A 15 -15.39 -55.80 49.70
CA SER A 15 -16.65 -55.11 49.55
C SER A 15 -17.05 -55.33 48.10
N ALA A 16 -18.05 -56.18 47.91
CA ALA A 16 -18.74 -56.33 46.65
C ALA A 16 -19.07 -54.92 46.15
N LEU A 17 -18.49 -54.54 45.01
CA LEU A 17 -18.96 -53.40 44.24
C LEU A 17 -20.41 -53.73 43.91
N ASP A 18 -21.33 -53.02 44.56
CA ASP A 18 -22.72 -52.99 44.17
C ASP A 18 -22.78 -52.22 42.83
N PRO A 19 -23.10 -52.87 41.68
CA PRO A 19 -23.06 -52.22 40.37
C PRO A 19 -24.24 -51.28 40.12
N THR A 20 -25.02 -50.96 41.16
CA THR A 20 -26.15 -50.03 41.13
C THR A 20 -25.86 -48.70 41.82
N THR A 21 -24.59 -48.29 41.93
CA THR A 21 -24.28 -46.85 41.95
C THR A 21 -24.62 -46.29 40.58
N THR A 22 -25.92 -46.03 40.38
CA THR A 22 -26.37 -45.00 39.46
C THR A 22 -25.45 -43.81 39.70
N THR A 23 -24.59 -43.52 38.73
CA THR A 23 -23.90 -42.24 38.66
C THR A 23 -25.00 -41.21 38.52
N ASP A 24 -25.62 -40.84 39.64
CA ASP A 24 -26.50 -39.69 39.73
C ASP A 24 -25.64 -38.58 39.18
N PHE A 25 -25.97 -38.14 37.97
CA PHE A 25 -25.39 -36.94 37.39
C PHE A 25 -25.80 -35.83 38.34
N VAL A 26 -24.94 -35.58 39.31
CA VAL A 26 -25.13 -34.58 40.33
C VAL A 26 -25.16 -33.26 39.58
N HIS A 27 -26.39 -32.80 39.31
CA HIS A 27 -26.61 -31.62 38.54
C HIS A 27 -25.91 -30.47 39.26
N VAL A 28 -25.14 -29.67 38.53
CA VAL A 28 -24.40 -28.51 39.06
C VAL A 28 -25.34 -27.59 39.85
N TRP A 29 -26.63 -27.59 39.51
CA TRP A 29 -27.65 -26.79 40.17
C TRP A 29 -28.41 -27.48 41.31
N SER A 30 -28.03 -28.68 41.73
CA SER A 30 -28.75 -29.42 42.78
C SER A 30 -28.69 -28.70 44.15
N SER A 31 -29.74 -28.82 44.96
CA SER A 31 -29.89 -28.08 46.22
C SER A 31 -29.02 -28.60 47.38
N ARG A 32 -28.07 -29.51 47.12
CA ARG A 32 -27.20 -30.05 48.17
C ARG A 32 -26.19 -28.99 48.65
N LYS A 33 -25.96 -28.93 49.96
CA LYS A 33 -25.13 -27.90 50.60
C LYS A 33 -23.66 -27.96 50.21
N ASP A 34 -23.12 -29.17 50.05
CA ASP A 34 -21.75 -29.44 49.57
C ASP A 34 -21.48 -28.82 48.19
N ILE A 35 -22.46 -28.90 47.29
CA ILE A 35 -22.36 -28.35 45.93
C ILE A 35 -22.64 -26.85 45.91
N ALA A 36 -23.50 -26.37 46.83
CA ALA A 36 -23.73 -24.93 47.00
C ALA A 36 -22.41 -24.21 47.35
N ASP A 37 -21.62 -24.75 48.28
CA ASP A 37 -20.34 -24.14 48.69
C ASP A 37 -19.30 -24.17 47.56
N LEU A 38 -19.23 -25.26 46.79
CA LEU A 38 -18.34 -25.36 45.62
C LEU A 38 -18.72 -24.36 44.52
N ARG A 39 -20.02 -24.16 44.26
CA ARG A 39 -20.50 -23.14 43.30
C ARG A 39 -20.11 -21.74 43.71
N VAL A 40 -20.25 -21.39 44.99
CA VAL A 40 -19.88 -20.06 45.48
C VAL A 40 -18.38 -19.83 45.29
N LYS A 41 -17.53 -20.80 45.64
CA LYS A 41 -16.08 -20.70 45.42
C LYS A 41 -15.71 -20.59 43.94
N PHE A 42 -16.35 -21.39 43.09
CA PHE A 42 -16.14 -21.35 41.64
C PHE A 42 -16.57 -20.01 41.05
N ILE A 43 -17.77 -19.53 41.36
CA ILE A 43 -18.28 -18.23 40.90
C ILE A 43 -17.38 -17.11 41.41
N TYR A 44 -16.93 -17.16 42.66
CA TYR A 44 -16.02 -16.17 43.22
C TYR A 44 -14.68 -16.14 42.47
N GLN A 45 -14.08 -17.31 42.20
CA GLN A 45 -12.84 -17.42 41.45
C GLN A 45 -13.01 -17.02 39.98
N TRP A 46 -14.15 -17.35 39.38
CA TRP A 46 -14.51 -16.93 38.02
C TRP A 46 -14.70 -15.41 37.94
N ILE A 47 -15.40 -14.79 38.90
CA ILE A 47 -15.56 -13.34 38.99
C ILE A 47 -14.19 -12.67 39.15
N ILE A 48 -13.33 -13.17 40.05
CA ILE A 48 -11.99 -12.61 40.27
C ILE A 48 -11.09 -12.75 39.04
N GLY A 49 -11.20 -13.83 38.27
CA GLY A 49 -10.40 -14.01 37.05
C GLY A 49 -10.94 -13.22 35.85
N CYS A 50 -12.24 -13.30 35.62
CA CYS A 50 -12.86 -12.79 34.39
C CYS A 50 -13.20 -11.30 34.47
N VAL A 51 -13.69 -10.80 35.62
CA VAL A 51 -14.10 -9.38 35.71
C VAL A 51 -12.92 -8.42 35.49
N PRO A 52 -11.74 -8.60 36.11
CA PRO A 52 -10.59 -7.74 35.84
C PRO A 52 -10.11 -7.82 34.38
N LEU A 53 -10.18 -9.00 33.76
CA LEU A 53 -9.80 -9.19 32.36
C LEU A 53 -10.79 -8.46 31.42
N TRP A 54 -12.09 -8.51 31.71
CA TRP A 54 -13.09 -7.74 30.97
C TRP A 54 -12.84 -6.23 31.10
N ILE A 55 -12.62 -5.75 32.32
CA ILE A 55 -12.27 -4.34 32.57
C ILE A 55 -11.01 -3.95 31.79
N PHE A 56 -9.97 -4.78 31.81
CA PHE A 56 -8.75 -4.56 31.05
C PHE A 56 -8.98 -4.48 29.54
N ILE A 57 -9.76 -5.41 28.97
CA ILE A 57 -10.13 -5.38 27.55
C ILE A 57 -10.89 -4.11 27.21
N PHE A 58 -11.88 -3.72 28.01
CA PHE A 58 -12.63 -2.48 27.77
C PHE A 58 -11.73 -1.24 27.83
N ILE A 59 -10.82 -1.17 28.80
CA ILE A 59 -9.83 -0.09 28.89
C ILE A 59 -8.95 -0.05 27.64
N MET A 60 -8.41 -1.20 27.21
CA MET A 60 -7.61 -1.29 25.98
C MET A 60 -8.41 -0.89 24.74
N CYS A 61 -9.69 -1.28 24.65
CA CYS A 61 -10.57 -0.85 23.56
C CYS A 61 -10.79 0.66 23.54
N VAL A 62 -10.97 1.30 24.70
CA VAL A 62 -11.09 2.76 24.78
C VAL A 62 -9.80 3.45 24.30
N PHE A 63 -8.63 2.95 24.70
CA PHE A 63 -7.36 3.49 24.20
C PHE A 63 -7.18 3.25 22.70
N TYR A 64 -7.50 2.06 22.21
CA TYR A 64 -7.41 1.72 20.78
C TYR A 64 -8.33 2.60 19.94
N LEU A 65 -9.62 2.66 20.28
CA LEU A 65 -10.60 3.48 19.56
C LEU A 65 -10.30 4.98 19.72
N GLY A 66 -9.88 5.40 20.90
CA GLY A 66 -9.46 6.77 21.18
C GLY A 66 -8.23 7.18 20.36
N SER A 67 -7.25 6.29 20.21
CA SER A 67 -6.06 6.54 19.37
C SER A 67 -6.40 6.68 17.89
N GLY A 68 -7.47 6.00 17.44
CA GLY A 68 -7.99 6.11 16.08
C GLY A 68 -8.97 7.27 15.87
N HIS A 69 -9.28 8.06 16.89
CA HIS A 69 -10.23 9.18 16.75
C HIS A 69 -9.54 10.36 16.06
N ASN A 70 -10.02 10.71 14.85
CA ASN A 70 -9.48 11.75 13.97
C ASN A 70 -8.01 11.52 13.54
N PRO A 71 -7.72 10.42 12.80
CA PRO A 71 -6.35 10.13 12.36
C PRO A 71 -5.80 11.23 11.44
N ASN A 72 -6.70 11.90 10.72
CA ASN A 72 -6.41 13.04 9.84
C ASN A 72 -5.82 14.25 10.58
N ARG A 73 -5.97 14.35 11.90
CA ARG A 73 -5.41 15.47 12.68
C ARG A 73 -3.89 15.46 12.68
N TYR A 74 -3.28 14.28 12.57
CA TYR A 74 -1.83 14.08 12.69
C TYR A 74 -1.13 13.82 11.36
N THR A 75 -1.85 13.84 10.24
CA THR A 75 -1.23 13.64 8.90
C THR A 75 -0.25 14.75 8.56
N ASN A 76 -0.38 15.92 9.17
CA ASN A 76 0.57 17.03 9.08
C ASN A 76 1.93 16.75 9.71
N ASN A 77 2.10 15.64 10.44
CA ASN A 77 3.39 15.21 10.98
C ASN A 77 4.08 14.18 10.08
N LEU A 78 3.48 13.86 8.93
CA LEU A 78 4.04 12.94 7.95
C LEU A 78 4.80 13.77 6.91
N ASP A 79 6.11 13.87 7.12
CA ASP A 79 6.99 14.62 6.24
C ASP A 79 7.22 13.86 4.93
N VAL A 80 6.95 14.54 3.82
CA VAL A 80 7.18 14.06 2.47
C VAL A 80 8.04 15.07 1.72
N ALA A 81 9.24 14.62 1.33
CA ALA A 81 10.14 15.44 0.55
C ALA A 81 9.72 15.47 -0.93
N ILE A 82 9.75 16.65 -1.53
CA ILE A 82 9.51 16.88 -2.95
C ILE A 82 10.77 17.48 -3.53
N VAL A 83 11.33 16.81 -4.54
CA VAL A 83 12.59 17.21 -5.18
C VAL A 83 12.38 17.32 -6.68
N ASP A 84 12.76 18.46 -7.23
CA ASP A 84 12.73 18.73 -8.67
C ASP A 84 14.15 18.78 -9.21
N PHE A 85 14.55 17.77 -9.99
CA PHE A 85 15.83 17.74 -10.70
C PHE A 85 15.74 18.29 -12.12
N ASP A 86 14.54 18.59 -12.64
CA ASP A 86 14.34 19.16 -13.97
C ASP A 86 14.67 20.65 -13.97
N GLY A 87 14.13 21.39 -12.99
CA GLY A 87 14.37 22.83 -12.82
C GLY A 87 13.82 23.72 -13.95
N GLU A 88 13.07 23.14 -14.89
CA GLU A 88 12.47 23.84 -16.02
C GLU A 88 10.93 23.89 -15.89
N GLN A 89 10.22 24.07 -17.01
CA GLN A 89 8.77 24.27 -17.05
C GLN A 89 8.01 23.11 -16.41
N ALA A 90 8.35 21.86 -16.73
CA ALA A 90 7.70 20.70 -16.13
C ALA A 90 7.89 20.67 -14.60
N GLY A 91 9.10 20.98 -14.12
CA GLY A 91 9.41 21.17 -12.70
C GLY A 91 8.53 22.21 -12.01
N SER A 92 8.37 23.39 -12.62
CA SER A 92 7.50 24.44 -12.07
C SER A 92 6.03 24.03 -11.95
N PHE A 93 5.46 23.37 -12.97
CA PHE A 93 4.08 22.86 -12.92
C PHE A 93 3.93 21.76 -11.87
N PHE A 94 4.93 20.89 -11.78
CA PHE A 94 5.00 19.84 -10.79
C PHE A 94 4.99 20.41 -9.37
N LEU A 95 5.91 21.31 -9.03
CA LEU A 95 5.97 21.95 -7.71
C LEU A 95 4.70 22.75 -7.39
N ASN A 96 4.13 23.45 -8.36
CA ASN A 96 2.88 24.20 -8.18
C ASN A 96 1.70 23.29 -7.85
N ALA A 97 1.62 22.11 -8.46
CA ALA A 97 0.57 21.14 -8.16
C ALA A 97 0.63 20.61 -6.72
N PHE A 98 1.83 20.38 -6.20
CA PHE A 98 2.02 20.01 -4.79
C PHE A 98 1.70 21.15 -3.83
N ARG A 99 2.00 22.40 -4.20
CA ARG A 99 1.60 23.58 -3.39
C ARG A 99 0.10 23.79 -3.33
N THR A 100 -0.61 23.40 -4.40
CA THR A 100 -2.06 23.57 -4.52
C THR A 100 -2.86 22.36 -4.03
N THR A 101 -2.19 21.27 -3.65
CA THR A 101 -2.81 20.03 -3.17
C THR A 101 -2.34 19.69 -1.75
N PRO A 102 -3.22 19.40 -0.77
CA PRO A 102 -4.68 19.28 -0.86
C PRO A 102 -5.43 20.51 -0.32
N PRO A 103 -6.50 20.97 -0.98
CA PRO A 103 -7.49 21.83 -0.34
C PRO A 103 -8.39 20.99 0.57
N GLY A 104 -7.90 20.54 1.74
CA GLY A 104 -8.70 19.77 2.72
C GLY A 104 -7.89 19.08 3.83
N ASN A 105 -8.58 18.48 4.83
CA ASN A 105 -8.05 17.92 6.10
C ASN A 105 -7.06 16.73 6.00
N LEU A 106 -6.51 16.42 4.82
CA LEU A 106 -5.52 15.35 4.60
C LEU A 106 -4.20 15.96 4.09
N THR A 107 -3.75 17.03 4.75
CA THR A 107 -2.48 17.69 4.42
C THR A 107 -1.34 16.85 4.99
N LEU A 108 -0.45 16.40 4.11
CA LEU A 108 0.89 15.95 4.47
C LEU A 108 1.78 17.18 4.66
N HIS A 109 2.88 17.03 5.39
CA HIS A 109 3.88 18.09 5.43
C HIS A 109 4.79 17.98 4.21
N TRP A 110 4.59 18.88 3.26
CA TRP A 110 5.40 18.94 2.04
C TRP A 110 6.70 19.69 2.30
N GLU A 111 7.82 18.97 2.28
CA GLU A 111 9.15 19.58 2.34
C GLU A 111 9.72 19.75 0.94
N TYR A 112 9.89 20.99 0.50
CA TYR A 112 10.52 21.29 -0.80
C TYR A 112 12.04 21.35 -0.60
N LYS A 113 12.75 20.35 -1.14
CA LYS A 113 14.21 20.25 -1.02
C LYS A 113 14.89 20.49 -2.36
N ASN A 114 16.12 20.98 -2.30
CA ASN A 114 16.92 21.15 -3.49
C ASN A 114 17.60 19.81 -3.85
N PRO A 115 17.75 19.46 -5.14
CA PRO A 115 18.59 18.34 -5.58
C PRO A 115 19.97 18.25 -4.89
N ASN A 116 20.57 19.40 -4.59
CA ASN A 116 21.88 19.48 -3.92
C ASN A 116 21.87 18.91 -2.50
N ASP A 117 20.72 18.91 -1.82
CA ASP A 117 20.57 18.38 -0.46
C ASP A 117 20.71 16.83 -0.44
N TYR A 118 20.55 16.19 -1.60
CA TYR A 118 20.62 14.74 -1.79
C TYR A 118 21.70 14.34 -2.81
N GLY A 119 22.82 15.08 -2.82
CA GLY A 119 24.01 14.78 -3.62
C GLY A 119 23.79 14.74 -5.14
N ASN A 120 22.74 15.40 -5.62
CA ASN A 120 22.38 15.52 -7.04
C ASN A 120 22.09 14.18 -7.75
N SER A 121 21.79 13.12 -6.99
CA SER A 121 21.45 11.80 -7.53
C SER A 121 20.07 11.37 -7.10
N VAL A 122 19.24 10.95 -8.06
CA VAL A 122 17.91 10.37 -7.79
C VAL A 122 18.02 9.13 -6.90
N ASN A 123 19.11 8.38 -6.96
CA ASN A 123 19.27 7.18 -6.13
C ASN A 123 19.60 7.54 -4.67
N GLU A 124 20.35 8.61 -4.43
CA GLU A 124 20.71 9.06 -3.09
C GLU A 124 19.49 9.59 -2.31
N THR A 125 18.46 10.08 -3.02
CA THR A 125 17.18 10.43 -2.39
C THR A 125 16.48 9.25 -1.70
N GLN A 126 16.76 8.02 -2.12
CA GLN A 126 16.16 6.82 -1.53
C GLN A 126 16.70 6.56 -0.13
N GLN A 127 17.97 6.92 0.13
CA GLN A 127 18.60 6.73 1.44
C GLN A 127 17.92 7.57 2.52
N ALA A 128 17.41 8.78 2.19
CA ALA A 128 16.65 9.59 3.14
C ALA A 128 15.32 8.93 3.56
N VAL A 129 14.69 8.19 2.65
CA VAL A 129 13.52 7.36 2.98
C VAL A 129 13.95 6.18 3.81
N ASP A 130 15.07 5.53 3.52
CA ASP A 130 15.59 4.38 4.29
C ASP A 130 15.93 4.76 5.74
N ASP A 131 16.68 5.86 5.92
CA ASP A 131 17.23 6.37 7.18
C ASP A 131 16.18 6.90 8.18
N GLY A 132 14.91 7.02 7.80
CA GLY A 132 13.88 7.51 8.72
C GLY A 132 13.57 8.99 8.64
N GLN A 133 14.25 9.75 7.78
CA GLN A 133 14.13 11.20 7.76
C GLN A 133 12.78 11.67 7.21
N VAL A 134 12.22 10.94 6.24
CA VAL A 134 10.92 11.24 5.63
C VAL A 134 10.09 9.96 5.46
N TRP A 135 8.78 10.10 5.34
CA TRP A 135 7.86 8.98 5.12
C TRP A 135 7.80 8.53 3.66
N ALA A 136 7.96 9.49 2.74
CA ALA A 136 8.09 9.26 1.32
C ALA A 136 8.89 10.40 0.69
N ILE A 137 9.42 10.15 -0.50
CA ILE A 137 10.05 11.17 -1.33
C ILE A 137 9.46 11.09 -2.74
N VAL A 138 9.15 12.25 -3.30
CA VAL A 138 8.65 12.38 -4.67
C VAL A 138 9.70 13.16 -5.46
N VAL A 139 10.24 12.51 -6.47
CA VAL A 139 11.34 13.03 -7.28
C VAL A 139 10.87 13.19 -8.71
N LEU A 140 10.97 14.40 -9.25
CA LEU A 140 10.95 14.61 -10.69
C LEU A 140 12.39 14.42 -11.22
N ARG A 141 12.57 13.48 -12.15
CA ARG A 141 13.87 13.19 -12.76
C ARG A 141 14.39 14.40 -13.56
N PRO A 142 15.69 14.48 -13.86
CA PRO A 142 16.23 15.56 -14.69
C PRO A 142 15.84 15.40 -16.16
N ASN A 143 15.87 16.52 -16.90
CA ASN A 143 15.68 16.58 -18.37
C ASN A 143 14.30 16.12 -18.89
N ILE A 144 13.25 16.21 -18.08
CA ILE A 144 11.88 15.88 -18.48
C ILE A 144 11.36 16.92 -19.47
N THR A 145 11.53 18.20 -19.17
CA THR A 145 11.09 19.28 -20.07
C THR A 145 11.80 19.18 -21.43
N SER A 146 13.12 18.99 -21.43
CA SER A 146 13.91 18.79 -22.65
C SER A 146 13.43 17.57 -23.47
N THR A 147 13.14 16.45 -22.80
CA THR A 147 12.67 15.22 -23.47
C THR A 147 11.30 15.39 -24.12
N ILE A 148 10.38 16.09 -23.44
CA ILE A 148 9.06 16.42 -23.97
C ILE A 148 9.17 17.37 -25.15
N ASN A 149 9.98 18.42 -25.02
CA ASN A 149 10.23 19.37 -26.10
C ASN A 149 10.82 18.68 -27.33
N LYS A 150 11.79 17.78 -27.18
CA LYS A 150 12.32 16.97 -28.29
C LYS A 150 11.23 16.16 -29.00
N SER A 151 10.30 15.59 -28.23
CA SER A 151 9.16 14.84 -28.78
C SER A 151 8.19 15.75 -29.56
N LEU A 152 7.97 16.98 -29.07
CA LEU A 152 7.19 18.01 -29.76
C LEU A 152 7.91 18.53 -31.02
N TYR A 153 9.22 18.72 -30.98
CA TYR A 153 10.01 19.08 -32.16
C TYR A 153 9.99 17.98 -33.22
N ALA A 154 10.07 16.71 -32.82
CA ALA A 154 9.92 15.58 -33.73
C ALA A 154 8.52 15.52 -34.37
N LEU A 155 7.48 15.88 -33.60
CA LEU A 155 6.12 16.07 -34.12
C LEU A 155 6.08 17.18 -35.19
N ILE A 156 6.74 18.33 -34.97
CA ILE A 156 6.77 19.43 -35.95
C ILE A 156 7.46 18.99 -37.25
N ASN A 157 8.66 18.43 -37.13
CA ASN A 157 9.52 18.15 -38.27
C ASN A 157 9.20 16.83 -39.01
N SER A 158 8.35 15.98 -38.40
CA SER A 158 7.69 14.79 -38.96
C SER A 158 8.33 14.18 -40.21
N THR A 159 9.50 13.57 -40.05
CA THR A 159 10.09 12.64 -41.02
C THR A 159 9.86 11.18 -40.64
N THR A 160 9.52 10.92 -39.38
CA THR A 160 9.33 9.57 -38.80
C THR A 160 8.20 9.56 -37.77
N LEU A 161 7.76 8.36 -37.39
CA LEU A 161 6.78 8.15 -36.32
C LEU A 161 7.40 8.42 -34.96
N VAL A 162 6.77 9.29 -34.16
CA VAL A 162 7.22 9.63 -32.81
C VAL A 162 6.69 8.60 -31.81
N THR A 163 7.58 8.02 -31.03
CA THR A 163 7.26 7.12 -29.92
C THR A 163 7.13 7.88 -28.60
N TYR A 164 6.41 7.31 -27.64
CA TYR A 164 6.30 7.86 -26.30
C TYR A 164 7.69 8.01 -25.65
N PRO A 165 8.07 9.20 -25.13
CA PRO A 165 9.44 9.43 -24.64
C PRO A 165 9.81 8.69 -23.35
N PHE A 166 8.82 8.29 -22.54
CA PHE A 166 9.06 7.77 -21.18
C PHE A 166 8.81 6.27 -21.05
N VAL A 167 9.00 5.50 -22.11
CA VAL A 167 8.77 4.04 -22.10
C VAL A 167 9.69 3.32 -21.10
N ASN A 168 10.96 3.72 -21.04
CA ASN A 168 11.97 3.04 -20.20
C ASN A 168 12.22 3.76 -18.87
N THR A 169 11.95 5.06 -18.82
CA THR A 169 12.37 5.95 -17.72
C THR A 169 11.21 6.86 -17.38
N PRO A 170 10.34 6.46 -16.44
CA PRO A 170 9.24 7.30 -15.98
C PRO A 170 9.77 8.63 -15.41
N PRO A 171 9.09 9.76 -15.66
CA PRO A 171 9.52 11.09 -15.24
C PRO A 171 9.49 11.29 -13.73
N VAL A 172 8.53 10.68 -13.02
CA VAL A 172 8.37 10.83 -11.57
C VAL A 172 8.69 9.51 -10.88
N LEU A 173 9.52 9.58 -9.84
CA LEU A 173 9.81 8.48 -8.93
C LEU A 173 9.24 8.81 -7.55
N VAL A 174 8.35 7.97 -7.03
CA VAL A 174 7.86 8.02 -5.65
C VAL A 174 8.51 6.88 -4.90
N THR A 175 9.39 7.19 -3.96
CA THR A 175 10.01 6.19 -3.07
C THR A 175 9.37 6.28 -1.69
N TYR A 176 8.99 5.14 -1.13
CA TYR A 176 8.37 5.01 0.18
C TYR A 176 8.77 3.68 0.81
N ASP A 177 8.49 3.53 2.10
CA ASP A 177 8.80 2.31 2.86
C ASP A 177 7.56 1.79 3.59
N GLU A 178 7.01 0.68 3.11
CA GLU A 178 5.90 -0.01 3.79
C GLU A 178 6.33 -0.79 5.03
N GLY A 179 7.61 -1.14 5.16
CA GLY A 179 8.16 -1.94 6.26
C GLY A 179 7.95 -1.26 7.61
N ARG A 180 7.82 0.07 7.63
CA ARG A 180 7.46 0.85 8.82
C ARG A 180 6.04 0.62 9.28
N ASN A 181 5.10 0.90 8.38
CA ASN A 181 3.68 0.74 8.63
C ASN A 181 2.92 0.76 7.29
N PRO A 182 2.49 -0.40 6.78
CA PRO A 182 1.82 -0.49 5.48
C PRO A 182 0.46 0.22 5.48
N PHE A 183 -0.21 0.29 6.64
CA PHE A 183 -1.49 0.98 6.76
C PHE A 183 -1.31 2.49 6.63
N THR A 184 -0.31 3.06 7.31
CA THR A 184 -0.03 4.50 7.22
C THR A 184 0.33 4.92 5.81
N GLN A 185 1.19 4.15 5.14
CA GLN A 185 1.60 4.45 3.76
C GLN A 185 0.41 4.44 2.80
N ASN A 186 -0.40 3.38 2.84
CA ASN A 186 -1.49 3.20 1.89
C ASN A 186 -2.71 4.09 2.14
N VAL A 187 -3.00 4.44 3.40
CA VAL A 187 -4.20 5.20 3.77
C VAL A 187 -3.93 6.70 3.87
N PHE A 188 -2.73 7.13 4.31
CA PHE A 188 -2.44 8.53 4.59
C PHE A 188 -1.38 9.16 3.71
N VAL A 189 -0.29 8.44 3.36
CA VAL A 189 0.86 9.03 2.64
C VAL A 189 0.66 9.02 1.12
N LEU A 190 0.36 7.85 0.54
CA LEU A 190 0.25 7.72 -0.92
C LEU A 190 -0.96 8.42 -1.55
N PRO A 191 -2.16 8.45 -0.94
CA PRO A 191 -3.33 9.08 -1.57
C PRO A 191 -3.15 10.58 -1.85
N PRO A 192 -2.65 11.42 -0.91
CA PRO A 192 -2.38 12.83 -1.20
C PRO A 192 -1.30 13.04 -2.26
N ILE A 193 -0.25 12.20 -2.29
CA ILE A 193 0.78 12.22 -3.34
C ILE A 193 0.16 11.94 -4.71
N ARG A 194 -0.66 10.89 -4.82
CA ARG A 194 -1.38 10.53 -6.05
C ARG A 194 -2.29 11.67 -6.51
N ALA A 195 -2.99 12.32 -5.59
CA ALA A 195 -3.82 13.48 -5.90
C ALA A 195 -2.99 14.66 -6.43
N ALA A 196 -1.85 14.97 -5.81
CA ALA A 196 -0.97 16.06 -6.24
C ALA A 196 -0.39 15.80 -7.64
N ILE A 197 0.03 14.55 -7.92
CA ILE A 197 0.53 14.17 -9.24
C ILE A 197 -0.59 14.19 -10.29
N ALA A 198 -1.81 13.80 -9.94
CA ALA A 198 -2.97 13.93 -10.84
C ALA A 198 -3.24 15.41 -11.20
N THR A 199 -3.13 16.31 -10.22
CA THR A 199 -3.20 17.77 -10.45
C THR A 199 -2.06 18.25 -11.36
N ALA A 200 -0.82 17.80 -11.13
CA ALA A 200 0.34 18.15 -11.95
C ALA A 200 0.13 17.72 -13.41
N ASN A 201 -0.31 16.48 -13.59
CA ASN A 201 -0.65 15.92 -14.89
C ASN A 201 -1.71 16.75 -15.59
N HIS A 202 -2.80 17.09 -14.90
CA HIS A 202 -3.85 17.91 -15.48
C HIS A 202 -3.31 19.28 -15.93
N GLN A 203 -2.61 20.00 -15.06
CA GLN A 203 -2.11 21.35 -15.37
C GLN A 203 -1.15 21.33 -16.56
N TYR A 204 -0.17 20.42 -16.56
CA TYR A 204 0.83 20.38 -17.61
C TYR A 204 0.30 19.80 -18.93
N SER A 205 -0.60 18.82 -18.88
CA SER A 205 -1.32 18.33 -20.07
C SER A 205 -2.05 19.43 -20.80
N GLN A 206 -2.68 20.37 -20.08
CA GLN A 206 -3.36 21.50 -20.72
C GLN A 206 -2.36 22.41 -21.45
N ALA A 207 -1.21 22.71 -20.83
CA ALA A 207 -0.13 23.48 -21.46
C ALA A 207 0.47 22.79 -22.69
N LEU A 208 0.58 21.46 -22.69
CA LEU A 208 1.03 20.70 -23.85
C LEU A 208 -0.01 20.71 -24.98
N ARG A 209 -1.31 20.59 -24.65
CA ARG A 209 -2.40 20.64 -25.64
C ARG A 209 -2.49 21.98 -26.34
N THR A 210 -2.32 23.09 -25.62
CA THR A 210 -2.30 24.43 -26.24
C THR A 210 -1.11 24.59 -27.19
N THR A 211 0.07 24.09 -26.78
CA THR A 211 1.28 24.08 -27.63
C THR A 211 1.10 23.22 -28.89
N ILE A 212 0.55 22.01 -28.78
CA ILE A 212 0.30 21.16 -29.95
C ILE A 212 -0.77 21.78 -30.86
N SER A 213 -1.83 22.35 -30.29
CA SER A 213 -2.87 23.03 -31.07
C SER A 213 -2.29 24.22 -31.85
N SER A 214 -1.43 25.02 -31.23
CA SER A 214 -0.79 26.15 -31.92
C SER A 214 0.10 25.68 -33.06
N ILE A 215 0.91 24.64 -32.84
CA ILE A 215 1.73 23.98 -33.87
C ILE A 215 0.89 23.48 -35.05
N LEU A 216 -0.20 22.74 -34.78
CA LEU A 216 -1.04 22.16 -35.83
C LEU A 216 -1.80 23.22 -36.62
N SER A 217 -2.12 24.35 -35.99
CA SER A 217 -2.78 25.50 -36.63
C SER A 217 -1.82 26.34 -37.47
N SER A 218 -0.59 26.59 -37.01
CA SER A 218 0.43 27.35 -37.76
C SER A 218 1.01 26.57 -38.94
N THR A 219 0.95 25.23 -38.88
CA THR A 219 1.45 24.34 -39.95
C THR A 219 0.39 24.03 -41.02
N ALA A 220 -0.83 24.57 -40.89
CA ALA A 220 -1.95 24.31 -41.80
C ALA A 220 -1.76 24.87 -43.23
N SER A 221 -0.76 25.71 -43.46
CA SER A 221 -0.63 26.48 -44.70
C SER A 221 0.32 25.87 -45.75
N SER A 222 1.13 24.85 -45.43
CA SER A 222 2.29 24.54 -46.28
C SER A 222 2.91 23.12 -46.26
N ASN A 223 2.37 22.12 -45.54
CA ASN A 223 3.09 20.84 -45.36
C ASN A 223 2.43 19.59 -45.96
N SER A 224 3.18 18.90 -46.82
CA SER A 224 2.95 17.53 -47.34
C SER A 224 2.96 16.43 -46.25
N ASN A 225 3.34 16.77 -45.02
CA ASN A 225 3.51 15.82 -43.91
C ASN A 225 2.37 15.83 -42.87
N ARG A 226 1.24 16.49 -43.16
CA ARG A 226 0.12 16.65 -42.20
C ARG A 226 -0.47 15.31 -41.71
N THR A 227 -0.56 14.31 -42.59
CA THR A 227 -1.02 12.96 -42.20
C THR A 227 -0.11 12.33 -41.14
N LEU A 228 1.22 12.47 -41.30
CA LEU A 228 2.18 11.95 -40.34
C LEU A 228 2.16 12.75 -39.03
N GLN A 229 1.96 14.06 -39.08
CA GLN A 229 1.78 14.89 -37.88
C GLN A 229 0.52 14.49 -37.09
N LEU A 230 -0.58 14.19 -37.77
CA LEU A 230 -1.80 13.68 -37.14
C LEU A 230 -1.60 12.26 -36.56
N GLN A 231 -0.86 11.39 -37.25
CA GLN A 231 -0.51 10.08 -36.69
C GLN A 231 0.39 10.22 -35.46
N ASN A 232 1.36 11.14 -35.48
CA ASN A 232 2.24 11.42 -34.36
C ASN A 232 1.50 12.02 -33.16
N SER A 233 0.49 12.88 -33.38
CA SER A 233 -0.33 13.39 -32.28
C SER A 233 -1.18 12.29 -31.62
N LEU A 234 -1.64 11.30 -32.38
CA LEU A 234 -2.29 10.09 -31.84
C LEU A 234 -1.30 9.23 -31.05
N SER A 235 -0.06 9.04 -31.54
CA SER A 235 0.99 8.31 -30.82
C SER A 235 1.37 8.98 -29.48
N LEU A 236 1.30 10.32 -29.42
CA LEU A 236 1.55 11.10 -28.21
C LEU A 236 0.34 11.22 -27.28
N LYS A 237 -0.78 10.53 -27.55
CA LYS A 237 -1.98 10.55 -26.69
C LYS A 237 -1.66 10.21 -25.23
N GLN A 238 -0.76 9.26 -24.99
CA GLN A 238 -0.34 8.89 -23.63
C GLN A 238 0.39 10.04 -22.92
N LEU A 239 1.25 10.77 -23.63
CA LEU A 239 1.93 11.95 -23.11
C LEU A 239 0.95 13.08 -22.77
N LEU A 240 -0.11 13.25 -23.56
CA LEU A 240 -1.14 14.26 -23.31
C LEU A 240 -2.14 13.89 -22.22
N ALA A 241 -2.28 12.61 -21.92
CA ALA A 241 -3.12 12.12 -20.83
C ALA A 241 -2.37 12.16 -19.50
N ASN A 242 -1.09 11.76 -19.50
CA ASN A 242 -0.26 11.62 -18.31
C ASN A 242 1.20 11.96 -18.65
N PRO A 243 1.59 13.25 -18.64
CA PRO A 243 2.97 13.65 -18.91
C PRO A 243 3.93 13.29 -17.78
N PHE A 244 3.42 13.12 -16.55
CA PHE A 244 4.16 12.72 -15.35
C PHE A 244 3.81 11.29 -14.93
N VAL A 245 4.17 10.31 -15.77
CA VAL A 245 4.03 8.90 -15.39
C VAL A 245 4.88 8.60 -14.15
N VAL A 246 4.29 7.90 -13.20
CA VAL A 246 4.87 7.66 -11.88
C VAL A 246 5.39 6.24 -11.79
N GLN A 247 6.61 6.10 -11.31
CA GLN A 247 7.16 4.86 -10.80
C GLN A 247 7.08 4.86 -9.28
N TYR A 248 6.45 3.83 -8.71
CA TYR A 248 6.41 3.61 -7.27
C TYR A 248 7.50 2.63 -6.88
N ASN A 249 8.39 3.03 -5.97
CA ASN A 249 9.45 2.20 -5.44
C ASN A 249 9.23 2.01 -3.93
N ASN A 250 8.96 0.77 -3.54
CA ASN A 250 8.80 0.41 -2.14
C ASN A 250 10.10 -0.25 -1.66
N LEU A 251 10.79 0.39 -0.72
CA LEU A 251 12.09 -0.08 -0.23
C LEU A 251 11.97 -1.41 0.53
N HIS A 252 10.99 -1.49 1.43
CA HIS A 252 10.69 -2.73 2.17
C HIS A 252 9.20 -3.07 2.08
N PRO A 253 8.80 -3.96 1.17
CA PRO A 253 7.43 -4.44 1.11
C PRO A 253 7.02 -5.16 2.41
N ALA A 254 5.99 -4.65 3.09
CA ALA A 254 5.49 -5.23 4.35
C ALA A 254 4.91 -6.64 4.19
N LEU A 255 4.54 -7.01 2.97
CA LEU A 255 4.13 -8.34 2.61
C LEU A 255 5.12 -8.91 1.58
N PRO A 256 6.01 -9.84 1.97
CA PRO A 256 6.96 -10.42 1.03
C PRO A 256 6.33 -11.28 -0.10
N TYR A 257 5.00 -11.46 -0.15
CA TYR A 257 4.39 -12.51 -0.98
C TYR A 257 3.11 -12.18 -1.75
N VAL A 258 2.56 -10.96 -1.75
CA VAL A 258 1.36 -10.70 -2.57
C VAL A 258 1.70 -10.55 -4.07
N GLY A 259 2.90 -10.04 -4.40
CA GLY A 259 3.36 -9.87 -5.78
C GLY A 259 3.86 -11.13 -6.49
N MET A 260 4.16 -12.22 -5.76
CA MET A 260 4.63 -13.47 -6.39
C MET A 260 3.51 -14.33 -7.00
N PHE A 261 2.24 -14.06 -6.65
CA PHE A 261 1.10 -14.76 -7.23
C PHE A 261 0.45 -14.02 -8.40
N GLU A 262 0.52 -12.69 -8.49
CA GLU A 262 -0.11 -11.95 -9.59
C GLU A 262 0.66 -12.02 -10.92
N SER A 263 2.00 -12.07 -10.90
CA SER A 263 2.79 -12.17 -12.14
C SER A 263 2.70 -13.56 -12.80
N ASN A 264 2.46 -14.62 -12.01
CA ASN A 264 2.29 -15.97 -12.54
C ASN A 264 0.86 -16.28 -13.02
N ILE A 265 -0.18 -15.67 -12.44
CA ILE A 265 -1.58 -15.93 -12.83
C ILE A 265 -1.94 -15.28 -14.18
N ILE A 266 -1.36 -14.11 -14.50
CA ILE A 266 -1.60 -13.45 -15.79
C ILE A 266 -0.89 -14.20 -16.93
N GLY A 267 0.31 -14.75 -16.67
CA GLY A 267 1.04 -15.58 -17.63
C GLY A 267 0.37 -16.93 -17.90
N THR A 268 -0.11 -17.63 -16.86
CA THR A 268 -0.79 -18.93 -17.04
C THR A 268 -2.16 -18.78 -17.70
N LYS A 269 -2.97 -17.76 -17.36
CA LYS A 269 -4.25 -17.53 -18.03
C LYS A 269 -4.10 -17.27 -19.54
N ARG A 270 -3.10 -16.47 -19.95
CA ARG A 270 -2.84 -16.18 -21.37
C ARG A 270 -2.41 -17.42 -22.13
N ASN A 271 -1.56 -18.26 -21.52
CA ASN A 271 -1.07 -19.49 -22.14
C ASN A 271 -2.16 -20.58 -22.23
N LEU A 272 -3.07 -20.66 -21.26
CA LEU A 272 -4.24 -21.54 -21.31
C LEU A 272 -5.26 -21.11 -22.37
N GLU A 273 -5.53 -19.81 -22.54
CA GLU A 273 -6.40 -19.33 -23.63
C GLU A 273 -5.83 -19.60 -25.02
N ILE A 274 -4.52 -19.48 -25.19
CA ILE A 274 -3.84 -19.78 -26.45
C ILE A 274 -3.90 -21.29 -26.74
N ALA A 275 -3.63 -22.14 -25.73
CA ALA A 275 -3.68 -23.59 -25.88
C ALA A 275 -5.10 -24.09 -26.25
N VAL A 276 -6.15 -23.55 -25.63
CA VAL A 276 -7.55 -23.90 -25.95
C VAL A 276 -7.95 -23.42 -27.34
N LYS A 277 -7.50 -22.23 -27.77
CA LYS A 277 -7.73 -21.75 -29.15
C LYS A 277 -7.03 -22.62 -30.19
N ILE A 278 -5.81 -23.07 -29.91
CA ILE A 278 -5.07 -23.98 -30.80
C ILE A 278 -5.76 -25.35 -30.86
N LEU A 279 -6.21 -25.91 -29.74
CA LEU A 279 -6.91 -27.20 -29.74
C LEU A 279 -8.23 -27.16 -30.54
N ASN A 280 -8.97 -26.06 -30.47
CA ASN A 280 -10.22 -25.87 -31.21
C ASN A 280 -10.02 -25.61 -32.72
N LEU A 281 -8.81 -25.25 -33.14
CA LEU A 281 -8.46 -25.12 -34.57
C LEU A 281 -8.14 -26.48 -35.21
N PHE A 282 -7.83 -27.50 -34.41
CA PHE A 282 -7.55 -28.85 -34.88
C PHE A 282 -8.74 -29.83 -34.76
N SER A 283 -9.91 -29.39 -34.26
CA SER A 283 -11.12 -30.22 -34.15
C SER A 283 -12.20 -29.94 -35.20
N LYS A 284 -11.84 -29.25 -36.29
CA LYS A 284 -12.64 -29.13 -37.52
C LYS A 284 -11.86 -29.69 -38.69
#